data_AF-B8MUG7-F1
#
_entry.id   AF-B8MUG7-F1
#
_cell.length_a   1.000
_cell.length_b   1.000
_cell.length_c   1.000
_cell.angle_alpha   90.00
_cell.angle_beta   90.00
_cell.angle_gamma   90.00
#
_symmetry.space_group_name_H-M   'P 1'
#
loop_
_entity.id
_entity.type
_entity.pdbx_description
1 polymer ?
#
loop_
_entity_poly.entity_id
_entity_poly.type
_entity_poly.pdbx_seq_one_letter_code
_entity_poly.pdbx_strand_id
1 'polypeptide(L)'
;MGVTTRRQARRQALGLPGNEVSSRNRTKTIEHLSRDSQMHDSESYFSYIPRESVAGHWLLKTDEFKSWERFLWIKGKPGAGKSTLMEHIARFTAYQMRDQATVTFCSVTEIYCVMLYQILRRNPEIDRSIKKIHNKRYLKSCLKTAITKMSRPLICFIDALDSCWSDELSELLDFCNNCSSSIKFCFSSRHYPYIAAYEGPTVILEEQQGHYDKIQSYLKNNLQDLERLVPEMRDSLIDEIVQKSSGCFLWIESLINLWEEKQISDFRIALDDVLPEMKQCLEDIVNRPEMKACFEGVVRGTYLEFLRCVQCVMHAKRPLNMEELFFAVLSGLPDRSNQPSTWTKPEVEKFVVTNSRGLVELDKSSGSIRFIHQTVPEILRQIFEENGITYDYFKAQEYMRQSCENYLSRPGSLTPYIKSSTLSGFIHAKFPFVRYALESHDHHSQAATSVKYQGHSTCDKMTDGQLLVAWYSGQTHLK
;
A
#
# COMPACT_ATOMS: atom_id res chain seq x y z
N MET A 1 -21.02 -0.99 -4.17
CA MET A 1 -22.11 -1.62 -3.39
C MET A 1 -22.16 -3.15 -3.51
N GLY A 2 -21.07 -3.86 -3.90
CA GLY A 2 -21.16 -5.29 -4.28
C GLY A 2 -20.70 -6.34 -3.25
N VAL A 3 -19.99 -5.96 -2.19
CA VAL A 3 -19.38 -6.94 -1.24
C VAL A 3 -20.33 -7.32 -0.10
N THR A 4 -21.20 -6.40 0.30
CA THR A 4 -22.16 -6.60 1.40
C THR A 4 -23.28 -7.57 1.03
N THR A 5 -23.71 -7.56 -0.24
CA THR A 5 -24.83 -8.36 -0.76
C THR A 5 -24.47 -9.84 -0.96
N ARG A 6 -23.24 -10.16 -1.39
CA ARG A 6 -22.78 -11.56 -1.55
C ARG A 6 -22.60 -12.29 -0.21
N ARG A 7 -22.25 -11.58 0.87
CA ARG A 7 -22.11 -12.16 2.22
C ARG A 7 -23.47 -12.47 2.88
N GLN A 8 -24.51 -11.69 2.60
CA GLN A 8 -25.86 -11.97 3.08
C GLN A 8 -26.48 -13.20 2.41
N ALA A 9 -26.25 -13.41 1.12
CA ALA A 9 -26.78 -14.58 0.39
C ALA A 9 -26.20 -15.92 0.90
N ARG A 10 -24.93 -15.95 1.30
CA ARG A 10 -24.26 -17.16 1.82
C ARG A 10 -24.77 -17.59 3.21
N ARG A 11 -25.36 -16.68 3.99
CA ARG A 11 -25.95 -16.97 5.31
C ARG A 11 -27.25 -17.77 5.24
N GLN A 12 -28.10 -17.52 4.24
CA GLN A 12 -29.37 -18.23 4.09
C GLN A 12 -29.20 -19.67 3.59
N ALA A 13 -28.13 -19.97 2.86
CA ALA A 13 -27.84 -21.29 2.33
C ALA A 13 -27.30 -22.29 3.37
N LEU A 14 -26.82 -21.85 4.54
CA LEU A 14 -26.06 -22.66 5.51
C LEU A 14 -26.82 -23.07 6.79
N GLY A 15 -28.11 -22.73 6.93
CA GLY A 15 -28.99 -23.31 7.97
C GLY A 15 -28.45 -23.29 9.42
N LEU A 16 -27.76 -22.23 9.84
CA LEU A 16 -27.18 -22.16 11.19
C LEU A 16 -28.26 -21.81 12.25
N PRO A 17 -28.33 -22.53 13.39
CA PRO A 17 -29.27 -22.24 14.48
C PRO A 17 -28.86 -20.97 15.24
N GLY A 18 -29.85 -20.13 15.56
CA GLY A 18 -29.67 -18.94 16.40
C GLY A 18 -29.37 -19.33 17.84
N ASN A 19 -28.15 -19.05 18.31
CA ASN A 19 -27.80 -19.26 19.71
C ASN A 19 -28.27 -18.06 20.55
N GLU A 20 -29.43 -18.23 21.19
CA GLU A 20 -29.84 -17.45 22.35
C GLU A 20 -28.91 -17.77 23.54
N VAL A 21 -27.92 -16.91 23.78
CA VAL A 21 -27.19 -16.88 25.06
C VAL A 21 -27.38 -15.52 25.71
N SER A 22 -28.23 -15.50 26.75
CA SER A 22 -28.26 -14.56 27.86
C SER A 22 -28.52 -13.07 27.55
N SER A 23 -29.78 -12.75 27.22
CA SER A 23 -30.34 -11.40 27.16
C SER A 23 -30.56 -10.70 28.53
N ARG A 24 -30.21 -11.33 29.67
CA ARG A 24 -30.71 -10.91 30.99
C ARG A 24 -29.89 -9.86 31.76
N ASN A 25 -28.71 -9.42 31.30
CA ASN A 25 -27.82 -8.52 32.08
C ASN A 25 -27.14 -7.39 31.27
N ARG A 26 -27.73 -6.90 30.18
CA ARG A 26 -27.17 -5.74 29.46
C ARG A 26 -27.63 -4.44 30.13
N THR A 27 -26.73 -3.52 30.43
CA THR A 27 -27.12 -2.17 30.87
C THR A 27 -27.52 -1.31 29.67
N LYS A 28 -28.18 -0.17 29.95
CA LYS A 28 -28.56 0.82 28.93
C LYS A 28 -27.36 1.36 28.13
N THR A 29 -26.16 1.38 28.71
CA THR A 29 -24.95 1.88 28.05
C THR A 29 -24.40 0.86 27.06
N ILE A 30 -24.35 -0.42 27.45
CA ILE A 30 -24.00 -1.53 26.53
C ILE A 30 -25.01 -1.63 25.38
N GLU A 31 -26.30 -1.48 25.66
CA GLU A 31 -27.33 -1.47 24.62
C GLU A 31 -27.15 -0.31 23.64
N HIS A 32 -26.89 0.90 24.14
CA HIS A 32 -26.64 2.08 23.31
C HIS A 32 -25.41 1.92 22.41
N LEU A 33 -24.29 1.45 22.96
CA LEU A 33 -23.07 1.16 22.20
C LEU A 33 -23.31 0.09 21.13
N SER A 34 -24.10 -0.94 21.43
CA SER A 34 -24.41 -2.03 20.50
C SER A 34 -25.35 -1.64 19.35
N ARG A 35 -26.17 -0.58 19.52
CA ARG A 35 -27.11 -0.09 18.51
C ARG A 35 -26.49 0.94 17.56
N ASP A 36 -25.61 1.80 18.09
CA ASP A 36 -25.01 2.91 17.31
C ASP A 36 -23.83 2.47 16.44
N SER A 37 -23.19 1.36 16.79
CA SER A 37 -22.17 0.73 15.97
C SER A 37 -22.80 -0.44 15.23
N GLN A 38 -22.33 -0.78 14.03
CA GLN A 38 -22.71 -2.02 13.34
C GLN A 38 -22.17 -3.28 14.06
N MET A 39 -22.23 -3.30 15.40
CA MET A 39 -21.70 -4.31 16.30
C MET A 39 -22.43 -5.66 16.20
N HIS A 40 -23.63 -5.70 15.62
CA HIS A 40 -24.34 -6.96 15.37
C HIS A 40 -23.53 -7.92 14.50
N ASP A 41 -22.69 -7.41 13.58
CA ASP A 41 -21.78 -8.29 12.87
C ASP A 41 -20.65 -8.80 13.78
N SER A 42 -20.04 -7.97 14.65
CA SER A 42 -18.96 -8.42 15.55
C SER A 42 -19.33 -9.54 16.53
N GLU A 43 -20.60 -9.68 16.95
CA GLU A 43 -21.05 -10.83 17.76
C GLU A 43 -21.20 -12.11 16.91
N SER A 44 -21.64 -11.98 15.66
CA SER A 44 -21.72 -13.09 14.70
C SER A 44 -20.35 -13.52 14.12
N TYR A 45 -19.32 -12.69 14.30
CA TYR A 45 -17.96 -13.00 13.87
C TYR A 45 -17.35 -14.17 14.66
N PHE A 46 -17.87 -14.52 15.84
CA PHE A 46 -17.27 -15.55 16.70
C PHE A 46 -18.02 -16.89 16.71
N SER A 47 -19.13 -17.04 15.96
CA SER A 47 -19.86 -18.31 15.88
C SER A 47 -19.43 -19.16 14.68
N TYR A 48 -18.83 -20.31 15.00
CA TYR A 48 -18.48 -21.47 14.18
C TYR A 48 -17.06 -21.51 13.57
N ILE A 49 -16.31 -22.57 13.92
CA ILE A 49 -14.96 -22.91 13.44
C ILE A 49 -15.07 -24.15 12.55
N PRO A 50 -14.84 -24.08 11.22
CA PRO A 50 -14.34 -25.24 10.49
C PRO A 50 -12.90 -25.48 10.92
N ARG A 51 -12.61 -26.69 11.45
CA ARG A 51 -11.29 -27.11 11.96
C ARG A 51 -10.15 -27.04 10.92
N GLU A 52 -10.45 -26.71 9.65
CA GLU A 52 -9.52 -26.81 8.52
C GLU A 52 -9.12 -25.45 7.92
N SER A 53 -9.57 -24.33 8.46
CA SER A 53 -9.03 -23.03 8.04
C SER A 53 -7.67 -22.81 8.70
N VAL A 54 -6.60 -23.41 8.18
CA VAL A 54 -5.19 -23.21 8.59
C VAL A 54 -4.67 -21.80 8.19
N ALA A 55 -5.59 -20.89 7.90
CA ALA A 55 -5.43 -19.73 7.05
C ALA A 55 -4.79 -18.53 7.76
N GLY A 56 -3.53 -18.66 8.20
CA GLY A 56 -2.78 -17.56 8.83
C GLY A 56 -1.87 -17.98 9.99
N HIS A 57 -1.82 -19.29 10.31
CA HIS A 57 -0.96 -19.83 11.37
C HIS A 57 0.52 -19.58 11.15
N TRP A 58 0.93 -19.39 9.89
CA TRP A 58 2.30 -19.00 9.58
C TRP A 58 2.68 -17.68 10.25
N LEU A 59 1.74 -16.73 10.41
CA LEU A 59 2.04 -15.45 11.06
C LEU A 59 2.43 -15.66 12.53
N LEU A 60 1.76 -16.59 13.22
CA LEU A 60 2.06 -16.93 14.62
C LEU A 60 3.49 -17.47 14.80
N LYS A 61 4.13 -17.92 13.72
CA LYS A 61 5.49 -18.45 13.71
C LYS A 61 6.54 -17.38 13.39
N THR A 62 6.15 -16.21 12.89
CA THR A 62 7.13 -15.17 12.55
C THR A 62 7.71 -14.53 13.80
N ASP A 63 8.92 -13.99 13.68
CA ASP A 63 9.61 -13.39 14.81
C ASP A 63 8.94 -12.08 15.25
N GLU A 64 8.38 -11.33 14.30
CA GLU A 64 7.62 -10.09 14.56
C GLU A 64 6.39 -10.35 15.44
N PHE A 65 5.67 -11.44 15.18
CA PHE A 65 4.50 -11.80 15.99
C PHE A 65 4.93 -12.28 17.37
N LYS A 66 6.02 -13.04 17.48
CA LYS A 66 6.55 -13.52 18.76
C LYS A 66 7.11 -12.39 19.62
N SER A 67 7.74 -11.39 19.00
CA SER A 67 8.25 -10.18 19.66
C SER A 67 7.17 -9.14 19.94
N TRP A 68 5.88 -9.45 19.69
CA TRP A 68 4.79 -8.51 19.89
C TRP A 68 4.51 -8.27 21.38
N GLU A 69 5.09 -7.18 21.89
CA GLU A 69 4.85 -6.72 23.24
C GLU A 69 3.60 -5.84 23.33
N ARG A 70 3.63 -4.68 22.67
CA ARG A 70 2.57 -3.67 22.76
C ARG A 70 1.92 -3.36 21.43
N PHE A 71 2.72 -3.27 20.38
CA PHE A 71 2.22 -2.95 19.05
C PHE A 71 2.74 -3.94 18.02
N LEU A 72 1.89 -4.34 17.09
CA LEU A 72 2.24 -5.10 15.90
C LEU A 72 1.61 -4.40 14.69
N TRP A 73 2.32 -4.30 13.58
CA TRP A 73 1.78 -3.70 12.37
C TRP A 73 1.82 -4.69 11.19
N ILE A 74 0.67 -4.90 10.55
CA ILE A 74 0.55 -5.68 9.33
C ILE A 74 0.35 -4.73 8.15
N LYS A 75 1.38 -4.54 7.34
CA LYS A 75 1.31 -3.74 6.11
C LYS A 75 1.12 -4.64 4.90
N GLY A 76 0.58 -4.07 3.83
CA GLY A 76 0.60 -4.73 2.53
C GLY A 76 -0.29 -4.10 1.48
N LYS A 77 -0.21 -4.62 0.25
CA LYS A 77 -0.93 -4.09 -0.92
C LYS A 77 -2.46 -4.11 -0.76
N PRO A 78 -3.19 -3.23 -1.49
CA PRO A 78 -4.63 -3.39 -1.68
C PRO A 78 -4.97 -4.81 -2.18
N GLY A 79 -6.03 -5.42 -1.65
CA GLY A 79 -6.43 -6.77 -2.07
C GLY A 79 -5.53 -7.92 -1.61
N ALA A 80 -4.47 -7.68 -0.83
CA ALA A 80 -3.56 -8.75 -0.36
C ALA A 80 -4.15 -9.68 0.73
N GLY A 81 -5.38 -9.44 1.19
CA GLY A 81 -6.04 -10.29 2.21
C GLY A 81 -5.71 -9.95 3.67
N LYS A 82 -5.24 -8.72 3.95
CA LYS A 82 -4.95 -8.24 5.33
C LYS A 82 -6.14 -8.38 6.27
N SER A 83 -7.34 -7.92 5.87
CA SER A 83 -8.55 -8.02 6.68
C SER A 83 -8.92 -9.47 7.01
N THR A 84 -8.81 -10.35 6.02
CA THR A 84 -9.02 -11.81 6.20
C THR A 84 -8.02 -12.40 7.19
N LEU A 85 -6.75 -11.97 7.12
CA LEU A 85 -5.71 -12.41 8.06
C LEU A 85 -5.98 -11.88 9.48
N MET A 86 -6.27 -10.59 9.63
CA MET A 86 -6.62 -9.93 10.90
C MET A 86 -7.80 -10.64 11.59
N GLU A 87 -8.87 -10.90 10.84
CA GLU A 87 -10.05 -11.61 11.31
C GLU A 87 -9.70 -13.02 11.82
N HIS A 88 -8.87 -13.76 11.07
CA HIS A 88 -8.46 -15.11 11.44
C HIS A 88 -7.64 -15.12 12.75
N ILE A 89 -6.63 -14.25 12.87
CA ILE A 89 -5.76 -14.19 14.04
C ILE A 89 -6.52 -13.72 15.27
N ALA A 90 -7.41 -12.74 15.11
CA ALA A 90 -8.19 -12.24 16.23
C ALA A 90 -9.16 -13.30 16.78
N ARG A 91 -9.79 -14.09 15.89
CA ARG A 91 -10.59 -15.25 16.31
C ARG A 91 -9.76 -16.28 17.06
N PHE A 92 -8.60 -16.66 16.51
CA PHE A 92 -7.69 -17.59 17.16
C PHE A 92 -7.26 -17.09 18.55
N THR A 93 -6.89 -15.80 18.64
CA THR A 93 -6.47 -15.16 19.89
C THR A 93 -7.61 -15.10 20.90
N ALA A 94 -8.84 -14.77 20.47
CA ALA A 94 -10.03 -14.77 21.34
C ALA A 94 -10.31 -16.16 21.90
N TYR A 95 -10.22 -17.20 21.06
CA TYR A 95 -10.41 -18.59 21.46
C TYR A 95 -9.36 -19.04 22.51
N GLN A 96 -8.08 -18.79 22.24
CA GLN A 96 -6.99 -19.18 23.14
C GLN A 96 -6.97 -18.38 24.45
N MET A 97 -7.32 -17.09 24.39
CA MET A 97 -7.18 -16.17 25.53
C MET A 97 -8.51 -15.84 26.23
N ARG A 98 -9.56 -16.66 26.06
CA ARG A 98 -10.87 -16.50 26.72
C ARG A 98 -11.49 -15.10 26.48
N ASP A 99 -11.75 -14.77 25.23
CA ASP A 99 -12.36 -13.51 24.77
C ASP A 99 -11.51 -12.26 25.06
N GLN A 100 -10.18 -12.33 25.12
CA GLN A 100 -9.35 -11.13 25.35
C GLN A 100 -9.09 -10.30 24.09
N ALA A 101 -9.45 -10.80 22.90
CA ALA A 101 -9.23 -10.12 21.62
C ALA A 101 -10.49 -9.45 21.06
N THR A 102 -10.29 -8.42 20.25
CA THR A 102 -11.37 -7.69 19.57
C THR A 102 -10.89 -7.24 18.20
N VAL A 103 -11.74 -7.36 17.18
CA VAL A 103 -11.53 -6.75 15.87
C VAL A 103 -12.43 -5.54 15.75
N THR A 104 -11.87 -4.43 15.30
CA THR A 104 -12.63 -3.28 14.86
C THR A 104 -12.14 -2.84 13.48
N PHE A 105 -13.09 -2.38 12.69
CA PHE A 105 -12.86 -1.68 11.43
C PHE A 105 -13.34 -0.24 11.63
N CYS A 106 -12.88 0.69 10.77
CA CYS A 106 -13.47 2.02 10.58
C CYS A 106 -13.02 3.12 11.58
N SER A 107 -13.81 4.19 11.65
CA SER A 107 -13.47 5.51 12.21
C SER A 107 -12.93 5.46 13.64
N VAL A 108 -12.16 6.49 14.05
CA VAL A 108 -11.60 6.59 15.41
C VAL A 108 -12.67 6.50 16.50
N THR A 109 -13.85 7.06 16.24
CA THR A 109 -14.99 6.98 17.16
C THR A 109 -15.48 5.55 17.32
N GLU A 110 -15.59 4.79 16.22
CA GLU A 110 -15.98 3.37 16.26
C GLU A 110 -14.94 2.53 17.00
N ILE A 111 -13.64 2.76 16.76
CA ILE A 111 -12.56 2.10 17.49
C ILE A 111 -12.73 2.31 19.00
N TYR A 112 -12.93 3.56 19.44
CA TYR A 112 -13.13 3.86 20.86
C TYR A 112 -14.41 3.22 21.42
N CYS A 113 -15.51 3.22 20.66
CA CYS A 113 -16.76 2.56 21.04
C CYS A 113 -16.58 1.06 21.23
N VAL A 114 -15.92 0.40 20.29
CA VAL A 114 -15.66 -1.04 20.31
C VAL A 114 -14.76 -1.43 21.47
N MET A 115 -13.67 -0.68 21.69
CA MET A 115 -12.81 -0.88 22.86
C MET A 115 -13.59 -0.72 24.17
N LEU A 116 -14.38 0.36 24.31
CA LEU A 116 -15.14 0.61 25.53
C LEU A 116 -16.17 -0.49 25.78
N TYR A 117 -16.96 -0.85 24.76
CA TYR A 117 -17.95 -1.93 24.84
C TYR A 117 -17.32 -3.24 25.33
N GLN A 118 -16.17 -3.61 24.80
CA GLN A 118 -15.48 -4.86 25.17
C GLN A 118 -14.97 -4.85 26.61
N ILE A 119 -14.46 -3.71 27.07
CA ILE A 119 -14.05 -3.56 28.47
C ILE A 119 -15.27 -3.66 29.38
N LEU A 120 -16.37 -2.97 29.05
CA LEU A 120 -17.59 -2.96 29.86
C LEU A 120 -18.27 -4.32 29.93
N ARG A 121 -18.38 -5.03 28.80
CA ARG A 121 -18.94 -6.39 28.74
C ARG A 121 -18.21 -7.36 29.67
N ARG A 122 -16.89 -7.18 29.85
CA ARG A 122 -16.04 -8.03 30.70
C ARG A 122 -15.96 -7.54 32.15
N ASN A 123 -16.35 -6.30 32.41
CA ASN A 123 -16.29 -5.67 33.74
C ASN A 123 -17.60 -4.91 34.00
N PRO A 124 -18.72 -5.60 34.29
CA PRO A 124 -20.04 -4.99 34.46
C PRO A 124 -20.09 -3.93 35.58
N GLU A 125 -19.16 -4.00 36.54
CA GLU A 125 -19.01 -3.01 37.62
C GLU A 125 -18.67 -1.60 37.09
N ILE A 126 -17.86 -1.53 36.03
CA ILE A 126 -17.42 -0.26 35.41
C ILE A 126 -18.61 0.41 34.72
N ASP A 127 -19.46 -0.41 34.09
CA ASP A 127 -20.57 0.01 33.24
C ASP A 127 -21.60 0.86 34.01
N ARG A 128 -21.90 0.48 35.26
CA ARG A 128 -22.81 1.23 36.14
C ARG A 128 -22.35 2.67 36.42
N SER A 129 -21.06 2.96 36.24
CA SER A 129 -20.47 4.28 36.48
C SER A 129 -20.54 5.20 35.24
N ILE A 130 -20.84 4.65 34.06
CA ILE A 130 -20.80 5.38 32.79
C ILE A 130 -22.20 5.87 32.43
N LYS A 131 -22.35 7.20 32.33
CA LYS A 131 -23.59 7.85 31.85
C LYS A 131 -23.69 7.72 30.32
N LYS A 132 -24.85 8.08 29.77
CA LYS A 132 -25.09 8.09 28.31
C LYS A 132 -23.98 8.86 27.57
N ILE A 133 -23.37 8.19 26.59
CA ILE A 133 -22.31 8.76 25.77
C ILE A 133 -22.93 9.80 24.83
N HIS A 134 -22.39 11.01 24.84
CA HIS A 134 -23.00 12.15 24.12
C HIS A 134 -22.05 12.83 23.12
N ASN A 135 -20.75 12.55 23.17
CA ASN A 135 -19.76 13.00 22.18
C ASN A 135 -18.45 12.20 22.24
N LYS A 136 -17.58 12.39 21.22
CA LYS A 136 -16.26 11.74 21.08
C LYS A 136 -15.33 12.01 22.27
N ARG A 137 -15.31 13.24 22.83
CA ARG A 137 -14.45 13.57 23.98
C ARG A 137 -14.85 12.80 25.24
N TYR A 138 -16.15 12.72 25.50
CA TYR A 138 -16.69 11.98 26.63
C TYR A 138 -16.45 10.48 26.46
N LEU A 139 -16.65 9.93 25.25
CA LEU A 139 -16.29 8.56 24.92
C LEU A 139 -14.82 8.24 25.23
N LYS A 140 -13.89 9.10 24.79
CA LYS A 140 -12.46 8.96 25.07
C LYS A 140 -12.16 8.99 26.58
N SER A 141 -12.82 9.86 27.33
CA SER A 141 -12.69 9.95 28.79
C SER A 141 -13.22 8.71 29.51
N CYS A 142 -14.39 8.22 29.11
CA CYS A 142 -15.00 6.98 29.58
C CYS A 142 -14.08 5.79 29.30
N LEU A 143 -13.52 5.71 28.10
CA LEU A 143 -12.57 4.67 27.72
C LEU A 143 -11.31 4.72 28.59
N LYS A 144 -10.69 5.89 28.77
CA LYS A 144 -9.54 6.05 29.69
C LYS A 144 -9.86 5.55 31.11
N THR A 145 -11.03 5.89 31.62
CA THR A 145 -11.48 5.46 32.95
C THR A 145 -11.74 3.95 33.02
N ALA A 146 -12.28 3.35 31.96
CA ALA A 146 -12.52 1.91 31.90
C ALA A 146 -11.20 1.13 31.84
N ILE A 147 -10.20 1.66 31.11
CA ILE A 147 -8.88 1.06 30.97
C ILE A 147 -8.14 1.00 32.31
N THR A 148 -8.22 2.05 33.15
CA THR A 148 -7.55 2.05 34.47
C THR A 148 -8.15 1.05 35.46
N LYS A 149 -9.40 0.64 35.23
CA LYS A 149 -10.12 -0.33 36.08
C LYS A 149 -10.11 -1.75 35.50
N MET A 150 -9.44 -1.96 34.38
CA MET A 150 -9.41 -3.24 33.70
C MET A 150 -8.54 -4.25 34.46
N SER A 151 -9.09 -5.43 34.75
CA SER A 151 -8.41 -6.49 35.51
C SER A 151 -7.65 -7.50 34.64
N ARG A 152 -7.91 -7.53 33.33
CA ARG A 152 -7.33 -8.47 32.36
C ARG A 152 -6.82 -7.73 31.14
N PRO A 153 -5.74 -8.17 30.49
CA PRO A 153 -5.25 -7.50 29.30
C PRO A 153 -6.26 -7.59 28.15
N LEU A 154 -6.19 -6.60 27.25
CA LEU A 154 -7.02 -6.50 26.05
C LEU A 154 -6.12 -6.51 24.82
N ILE A 155 -6.51 -7.26 23.80
CA ILE A 155 -5.84 -7.25 22.50
C ILE A 155 -6.79 -6.65 21.46
N CYS A 156 -6.37 -5.53 20.86
CA CYS A 156 -7.14 -4.78 19.88
C CYS A 156 -6.55 -4.96 18.49
N PHE A 157 -7.29 -5.63 17.60
CA PHE A 157 -7.02 -5.68 16.18
C PHE A 157 -7.78 -4.54 15.50
N ILE A 158 -7.05 -3.58 14.95
CA ILE A 158 -7.58 -2.40 14.26
C ILE A 158 -7.24 -2.55 12.78
N ASP A 159 -8.24 -2.89 11.98
CA ASP A 159 -8.09 -3.18 10.56
C ASP A 159 -8.30 -1.92 9.70
N ALA A 160 -7.55 -1.83 8.59
CA ALA A 160 -7.62 -0.76 7.60
C ALA A 160 -7.40 0.65 8.18
N LEU A 161 -6.38 0.80 9.03
CA LEU A 161 -6.05 2.05 9.71
C LEU A 161 -5.80 3.22 8.72
N ASP A 162 -5.36 2.92 7.50
CA ASP A 162 -5.19 3.89 6.40
C ASP A 162 -6.48 4.55 5.90
N SER A 163 -7.65 4.05 6.30
CA SER A 163 -8.93 4.71 5.99
C SER A 163 -9.26 5.88 6.93
N CYS A 164 -8.49 6.08 8.00
CA CYS A 164 -8.66 7.21 8.90
C CYS A 164 -8.08 8.50 8.28
N TRP A 165 -8.77 9.62 8.50
CA TRP A 165 -8.23 10.94 8.14
C TRP A 165 -6.94 11.23 8.91
N SER A 166 -6.03 12.02 8.33
CA SER A 166 -4.68 12.28 8.89
C SER A 166 -4.71 12.78 10.33
N ASP A 167 -5.62 13.72 10.64
CA ASP A 167 -5.70 14.34 11.97
C ASP A 167 -6.25 13.36 13.01
N GLU A 168 -7.22 12.55 12.62
CA GLU A 168 -7.78 11.52 13.49
C GLU A 168 -6.80 10.37 13.73
N LEU A 169 -6.03 10.00 12.70
CA LEU A 169 -5.01 8.97 12.78
C LEU A 169 -3.92 9.36 13.79
N SER A 170 -3.43 10.60 13.75
CA SER A 170 -2.46 11.09 14.74
C SER A 170 -3.04 11.03 16.15
N GLU A 171 -4.29 11.48 16.32
CA GLU A 171 -4.97 11.48 17.63
C GLU A 171 -5.13 10.06 18.20
N LEU A 172 -5.41 9.08 17.34
CA LEU A 172 -5.54 7.67 17.70
C LEU A 172 -4.18 7.06 18.07
N LEU A 173 -3.15 7.29 17.27
CA LEU A 173 -1.80 6.77 17.55
C LEU A 173 -1.25 7.36 18.86
N ASP A 174 -1.46 8.65 19.10
CA ASP A 174 -1.12 9.29 20.38
C ASP A 174 -1.88 8.66 21.55
N PHE A 175 -3.17 8.38 21.38
CA PHE A 175 -3.95 7.68 22.40
C PHE A 175 -3.40 6.28 22.68
N CYS A 176 -3.11 5.51 21.64
CA CYS A 176 -2.54 4.17 21.73
C CYS A 176 -1.16 4.17 22.42
N ASN A 177 -0.29 5.13 22.10
CA ASN A 177 1.03 5.33 22.70
C ASN A 177 0.97 5.73 24.19
N ASN A 178 -0.06 6.48 24.58
CA ASN A 178 -0.28 6.88 25.97
C ASN A 178 -1.19 5.91 26.75
N CYS A 179 -1.59 4.79 26.14
CA CYS A 179 -2.44 3.79 26.77
C CYS A 179 -1.68 2.92 27.79
N SER A 180 -2.43 2.17 28.61
CA SER A 180 -1.84 1.19 29.53
C SER A 180 -1.12 0.07 28.76
N SER A 181 -0.02 -0.46 29.30
CA SER A 181 0.66 -1.65 28.77
C SER A 181 -0.19 -2.93 28.85
N SER A 182 -1.30 -2.89 29.58
CA SER A 182 -2.31 -3.96 29.59
C SER A 182 -3.12 -4.05 28.29
N ILE A 183 -2.91 -3.14 27.32
CA ILE A 183 -3.52 -3.23 25.99
C ILE A 183 -2.44 -3.45 24.95
N LYS A 184 -2.61 -4.51 24.15
CA LYS A 184 -1.83 -4.76 22.94
C LYS A 184 -2.64 -4.34 21.72
N PHE A 185 -2.01 -3.66 20.78
CA PHE A 185 -2.64 -3.26 19.52
C PHE A 185 -1.96 -3.97 18.35
N CYS A 186 -2.78 -4.49 17.44
CA CYS A 186 -2.36 -4.95 16.12
C CYS A 186 -3.04 -4.06 15.09
N PHE A 187 -2.26 -3.31 14.33
CA PHE A 187 -2.77 -2.46 13.26
C PHE A 187 -2.63 -3.17 11.92
N SER A 188 -3.58 -2.97 11.02
CA SER A 188 -3.37 -3.26 9.61
C SER A 188 -3.48 -1.98 8.79
N SER A 189 -2.65 -1.84 7.76
CA SER A 189 -2.78 -0.73 6.81
C SER A 189 -2.19 -1.06 5.44
N ARG A 190 -2.50 -0.22 4.45
CA ARG A 190 -1.71 -0.11 3.22
C ARG A 190 -0.35 0.55 3.49
N HIS A 191 0.54 0.52 2.50
CA HIS A 191 1.81 1.27 2.51
C HIS A 191 1.62 2.78 2.40
N TYR A 192 0.54 3.21 1.74
CA TYR A 192 0.10 4.60 1.66
C TYR A 192 -1.21 4.77 2.45
N PRO A 193 -1.36 5.85 3.26
CA PRO A 193 -0.43 6.96 3.44
C PRO A 193 0.82 6.57 4.27
N TYR A 194 1.89 7.37 4.15
CA TYR A 194 3.10 7.18 4.95
C TYR A 194 2.81 7.50 6.43
N ILE A 195 3.02 6.51 7.31
CA ILE A 195 2.78 6.66 8.75
C ILE A 195 4.12 6.51 9.48
N ALA A 196 4.65 7.64 9.93
CA ALA A 196 5.98 7.76 10.52
C ALA A 196 6.07 7.27 11.97
N ALA A 197 4.94 7.23 12.70
CA ALA A 197 4.91 7.18 14.16
C ALA A 197 5.00 5.75 14.74
N TYR A 198 5.66 4.82 14.05
CA TYR A 198 5.70 3.42 14.45
C TYR A 198 7.11 2.84 14.53
N GLU A 199 7.49 2.39 15.73
CA GLU A 199 8.79 1.76 16.02
C GLU A 199 8.68 0.27 16.41
N GLY A 200 7.50 -0.34 16.26
CA GLY A 200 7.29 -1.74 16.62
C GLY A 200 7.52 -2.73 15.48
N PRO A 201 7.38 -4.05 15.77
CA PRO A 201 7.49 -5.09 14.76
C PRO A 201 6.48 -4.91 13.63
N THR A 202 6.97 -4.91 12.38
CA THR A 202 6.14 -4.74 11.17
C THR A 202 6.25 -5.98 10.29
N VAL A 203 5.10 -6.57 9.96
CA VAL A 203 4.99 -7.64 8.97
C VAL A 203 4.47 -7.06 7.67
N ILE A 204 5.24 -7.22 6.59
CA ILE A 204 4.79 -6.85 5.23
C ILE A 204 4.28 -8.12 4.55
N LEU A 205 2.97 -8.18 4.33
CA LEU A 205 2.24 -9.40 4.01
C LEU A 205 2.74 -10.09 2.73
N GLU A 206 2.90 -9.33 1.64
CA GLU A 206 3.38 -9.82 0.35
C GLU A 206 4.85 -10.25 0.33
N GLU A 207 5.60 -10.04 1.41
CA GLU A 207 6.99 -10.50 1.52
C GLU A 207 7.10 -11.81 2.33
N GLN A 208 6.00 -12.31 2.87
CA GLN A 208 6.02 -13.47 3.75
C GLN A 208 5.85 -14.75 2.94
N GLN A 209 6.78 -15.70 3.08
CA GLN A 209 6.69 -17.00 2.42
C GLN A 209 5.35 -17.70 2.71
N GLY A 210 4.88 -17.63 3.96
CA GLY A 210 3.59 -18.22 4.33
C GLY A 210 2.37 -17.57 3.65
N HIS A 211 2.50 -16.34 3.14
CA HIS A 211 1.47 -15.70 2.31
C HIS A 211 1.50 -16.26 0.88
N TYR A 212 2.68 -16.43 0.29
CA TYR A 212 2.86 -17.10 -1.00
C TYR A 212 2.36 -18.56 -0.98
N ASP A 213 2.75 -19.34 0.03
CA ASP A 213 2.33 -20.74 0.17
C ASP A 213 0.80 -20.87 0.26
N LYS A 214 0.16 -19.85 0.87
CA LYS A 214 -1.29 -19.79 1.00
C LYS A 214 -1.97 -19.48 -0.33
N ILE A 215 -1.41 -18.59 -1.14
CA ILE A 215 -1.88 -18.33 -2.51
C ILE A 215 -1.79 -19.62 -3.33
N GLN A 216 -0.65 -20.31 -3.30
CA GLN A 216 -0.48 -21.59 -4.01
C GLN A 216 -1.49 -22.63 -3.54
N SER A 217 -1.67 -22.78 -2.22
CA SER A 217 -2.65 -23.73 -1.65
C SER A 217 -4.08 -23.36 -2.03
N TYR A 218 -4.42 -22.07 -2.06
CA TYR A 218 -5.73 -21.59 -2.49
C TYR A 218 -5.99 -21.92 -3.96
N LEU A 219 -5.01 -21.70 -4.85
CA LEU A 219 -5.12 -22.07 -6.26
C LEU A 219 -5.31 -23.58 -6.43
N LYS A 220 -4.51 -24.41 -5.75
CA LYS A 220 -4.63 -25.88 -5.81
C LYS A 220 -6.01 -26.37 -5.36
N ASN A 221 -6.60 -25.75 -4.34
CA ASN A 221 -7.88 -26.19 -3.80
C ASN A 221 -9.10 -25.71 -4.61
N ASN A 222 -9.03 -24.53 -5.24
CA ASN A 222 -10.18 -23.95 -5.95
C ASN A 222 -10.16 -24.25 -7.45
N LEU A 223 -9.01 -24.54 -8.05
CA LEU A 223 -8.90 -24.86 -9.46
C LEU A 223 -8.77 -26.38 -9.66
N GLN A 224 -9.82 -27.13 -9.29
CA GLN A 224 -9.86 -28.60 -9.41
C GLN A 224 -9.67 -29.07 -10.87
N ASP A 225 -10.11 -28.29 -11.85
CA ASP A 225 -9.90 -28.61 -13.27
C ASP A 225 -8.41 -28.63 -13.67
N LEU A 226 -7.53 -27.95 -12.92
CA LEU A 226 -6.08 -28.04 -13.12
C LEU A 226 -5.51 -29.40 -12.68
N GLU A 227 -6.24 -30.21 -11.92
CA GLU A 227 -5.83 -31.60 -11.64
C GLU A 227 -5.84 -32.47 -12.90
N ARG A 228 -6.56 -32.05 -13.96
CA ARG A 228 -6.54 -32.72 -15.27
C ARG A 228 -5.26 -32.46 -16.05
N LEU A 229 -4.49 -31.44 -15.69
CA LEU A 229 -3.21 -31.15 -16.32
C LEU A 229 -2.12 -32.08 -15.77
N VAL A 230 -1.09 -32.31 -16.59
CA VAL A 230 0.12 -33.00 -16.16
C VAL A 230 0.76 -32.23 -14.98
N PRO A 231 1.24 -32.89 -13.91
CA PRO A 231 1.74 -32.23 -12.71
C PRO A 231 2.76 -31.11 -12.97
N GLU A 232 3.71 -31.29 -13.89
CA GLU A 232 4.70 -30.25 -14.20
C GLU A 232 4.06 -29.01 -14.85
N MET A 233 3.09 -29.21 -15.74
CA MET A 233 2.35 -28.11 -16.38
C MET A 233 1.49 -27.36 -15.36
N ARG A 234 0.83 -28.09 -14.46
CA ARG A 234 0.02 -27.52 -13.38
C ARG A 234 0.88 -26.66 -12.46
N ASP A 235 1.99 -27.20 -11.99
CA ASP A 235 2.84 -26.50 -11.02
C ASP A 235 3.51 -25.28 -11.67
N SER A 236 3.95 -25.39 -12.94
CA SER A 236 4.44 -24.24 -13.71
C SER A 236 3.39 -23.15 -13.90
N LEU A 237 2.13 -23.52 -14.14
CA LEU A 237 1.05 -22.55 -14.31
C LEU A 237 0.70 -21.87 -12.99
N ILE A 238 0.63 -22.63 -11.89
CA ILE A 238 0.43 -22.07 -10.55
C ILE A 238 1.53 -21.07 -10.22
N ASP A 239 2.78 -21.39 -10.50
CA ASP A 239 3.90 -20.47 -10.27
C ASP A 239 3.79 -19.20 -11.12
N GLU A 240 3.37 -19.31 -12.39
CA GLU A 240 3.10 -18.16 -13.25
C GLU A 240 1.99 -17.26 -12.67
N ILE A 241 0.88 -17.86 -12.21
CA ILE A 241 -0.25 -17.15 -11.59
C ILE A 241 0.19 -16.45 -10.30
N VAL A 242 0.95 -17.16 -9.44
CA VAL A 242 1.45 -16.61 -8.18
C VAL A 242 2.33 -15.40 -8.46
N GLN A 243 3.25 -15.51 -9.42
CA GLN A 243 4.13 -14.41 -9.82
C GLN A 243 3.33 -13.22 -10.38
N LYS A 244 2.39 -13.47 -11.31
CA LYS A 244 1.54 -12.43 -11.90
C LYS A 244 0.64 -11.74 -10.87
N SER A 245 0.12 -12.49 -9.89
CA SER A 245 -0.72 -11.93 -8.83
C SER A 245 0.01 -10.90 -7.96
N SER A 246 1.35 -10.99 -7.86
CA SER A 246 2.17 -10.12 -7.02
C SER A 246 1.62 -9.95 -5.60
N GLY A 247 1.06 -11.03 -5.02
CA GLY A 247 0.48 -11.05 -3.69
C GLY A 247 -0.95 -10.47 -3.58
N CYS A 248 -1.60 -10.13 -4.70
CA CYS A 248 -2.97 -9.63 -4.71
C CYS A 248 -3.97 -10.79 -4.75
N PHE A 249 -4.62 -11.08 -3.61
CA PHE A 249 -5.66 -12.13 -3.54
C PHE A 249 -6.90 -11.79 -4.37
N LEU A 250 -7.29 -10.52 -4.44
CA LEU A 250 -8.42 -10.11 -5.29
C LEU A 250 -8.14 -10.39 -6.77
N TRP A 251 -6.89 -10.26 -7.23
CA TRP A 251 -6.50 -10.63 -8.60
C TRP A 251 -6.77 -12.12 -8.86
N ILE A 252 -6.43 -12.97 -7.88
CA ILE A 252 -6.63 -14.42 -7.98
C ILE A 252 -8.13 -14.77 -7.96
N GLU A 253 -8.91 -14.16 -7.06
CA GLU A 253 -10.37 -14.38 -7.04
C GLU A 253 -11.01 -13.93 -8.35
N SER A 254 -10.60 -12.81 -8.93
CA SER A 254 -11.08 -12.36 -10.24
C SER A 254 -10.71 -13.34 -11.36
N LEU A 255 -9.48 -13.83 -11.39
CA LEU A 255 -9.05 -14.83 -12.36
C LEU A 255 -9.87 -16.13 -12.25
N ILE A 256 -10.14 -16.60 -11.04
CA ILE A 256 -10.96 -17.81 -10.82
C ILE A 256 -12.41 -17.55 -11.26
N ASN A 257 -13.00 -16.40 -10.91
CA ASN A 257 -14.35 -16.07 -11.35
C ASN A 257 -14.44 -15.98 -12.88
N LEU A 258 -13.47 -15.34 -13.53
CA LEU A 258 -13.37 -15.29 -15.00
C LEU A 258 -13.31 -16.69 -15.60
N TRP A 259 -12.47 -17.55 -15.03
CA TRP A 259 -12.29 -18.92 -15.48
C TRP A 259 -13.59 -19.73 -15.38
N GLU A 260 -14.28 -19.64 -14.25
CA GLU A 260 -15.55 -20.34 -14.01
C GLU A 260 -16.71 -19.78 -14.85
N GLU A 261 -16.83 -18.45 -14.96
CA GLU A 261 -17.94 -17.78 -15.64
C GLU A 261 -17.83 -17.82 -17.17
N LYS A 262 -16.61 -17.65 -17.73
CA LYS A 262 -16.41 -17.59 -19.19
C LYS A 262 -16.14 -18.96 -19.84
N GLN A 263 -16.07 -20.06 -19.08
CA GLN A 263 -15.75 -21.41 -19.58
C GLN A 263 -14.56 -21.41 -20.56
N ILE A 264 -13.51 -20.67 -20.24
CA ILE A 264 -12.40 -20.42 -21.15
C ILE A 264 -11.64 -21.73 -21.36
N SER A 265 -11.47 -22.14 -22.62
CA SER A 265 -10.77 -23.37 -22.99
C SER A 265 -9.24 -23.27 -22.84
N ASP A 266 -8.68 -22.05 -22.86
CA ASP A 266 -7.25 -21.76 -22.66
C ASP A 266 -7.03 -20.76 -21.52
N PHE A 267 -6.39 -21.22 -20.45
CA PHE A 267 -6.08 -20.44 -19.26
C PHE A 267 -5.19 -19.22 -19.54
N ARG A 268 -4.41 -19.24 -20.63
CA ARG A 268 -3.59 -18.08 -21.01
C ARG A 268 -4.42 -16.92 -21.55
N ILE A 269 -5.52 -17.22 -22.25
CA ILE A 269 -6.48 -16.19 -22.67
C ILE A 269 -7.12 -15.54 -21.44
N ALA A 270 -7.49 -16.36 -20.44
CA ALA A 270 -8.02 -15.85 -19.17
C ALA A 270 -7.01 -14.93 -18.47
N LEU A 271 -5.72 -15.30 -18.43
CA LEU A 271 -4.65 -14.48 -17.83
C LEU A 271 -4.47 -13.12 -18.50
N ASP A 272 -4.62 -13.05 -19.82
CA ASP A 272 -4.56 -11.78 -20.57
C ASP A 272 -5.84 -10.95 -20.38
N ASP A 273 -6.99 -11.62 -20.17
CA ASP A 273 -8.31 -11.03 -19.94
C ASP A 273 -8.56 -10.56 -18.49
N VAL A 274 -7.65 -10.75 -17.52
CA VAL A 274 -7.82 -10.28 -16.11
C VAL A 274 -7.72 -8.74 -15.99
N LEU A 275 -7.24 -8.05 -17.03
CA LEU A 275 -7.07 -6.59 -17.05
C LEU A 275 -8.33 -5.80 -16.64
N PRO A 276 -9.55 -6.12 -17.12
CA PRO A 276 -10.76 -5.39 -16.79
C PRO A 276 -11.22 -5.54 -15.34
N GLU A 277 -11.12 -6.72 -14.69
CA GLU A 277 -11.45 -6.80 -13.25
C GLU A 277 -10.39 -6.13 -12.38
N MET A 278 -9.12 -6.13 -12.80
CA MET A 278 -8.06 -5.39 -12.11
C MET A 278 -8.22 -3.89 -12.20
N LYS A 279 -8.85 -3.40 -13.29
CA LYS A 279 -9.28 -2.01 -13.39
C LYS A 279 -10.12 -1.63 -12.18
N GLN A 280 -11.02 -2.49 -11.70
CA GLN A 280 -11.87 -2.18 -10.54
C GLN A 280 -11.08 -1.98 -9.23
N CYS A 281 -10.06 -2.79 -8.96
CA CYS A 281 -9.21 -2.64 -7.76
C CYS A 281 -8.35 -1.36 -7.80
N LEU A 282 -7.91 -0.97 -8.99
CA LEU A 282 -7.14 0.26 -9.20
C LEU A 282 -8.07 1.49 -9.30
N GLU A 283 -9.26 1.33 -9.85
CA GLU A 283 -10.36 2.30 -9.81
C GLU A 283 -10.73 2.61 -8.37
N ASP A 284 -10.74 1.64 -7.46
CA ASP A 284 -10.95 1.90 -6.03
C ASP A 284 -9.87 2.78 -5.39
N ILE A 285 -8.64 2.79 -5.94
CA ILE A 285 -7.58 3.72 -5.52
C ILE A 285 -7.83 5.09 -6.16
N VAL A 286 -8.06 5.10 -7.46
CA VAL A 286 -8.19 6.30 -8.30
C VAL A 286 -9.45 7.09 -7.98
N ASN A 287 -10.55 6.43 -7.63
CA ASN A 287 -11.83 7.03 -7.31
C ASN A 287 -11.88 7.62 -5.89
N ARG A 288 -10.83 7.43 -5.09
CA ARG A 288 -10.73 8.06 -3.77
C ARG A 288 -10.79 9.58 -3.89
N PRO A 289 -11.49 10.29 -2.99
CA PRO A 289 -11.57 11.74 -3.03
C PRO A 289 -10.19 12.42 -3.10
N GLU A 290 -9.20 11.88 -2.39
CA GLU A 290 -7.83 12.40 -2.37
C GLU A 290 -7.13 12.23 -3.72
N MET A 291 -7.39 11.12 -4.42
CA MET A 291 -6.86 10.87 -5.75
C MET A 291 -7.53 11.76 -6.80
N LYS A 292 -8.86 11.91 -6.74
CA LYS A 292 -9.59 12.85 -7.61
C LYS A 292 -9.08 14.29 -7.46
N ALA A 293 -8.93 14.75 -6.22
CA ALA A 293 -8.33 16.05 -5.93
C ALA A 293 -6.88 16.17 -6.46
N CYS A 294 -6.12 15.08 -6.45
CA CYS A 294 -4.78 15.03 -7.04
C CYS A 294 -4.82 15.22 -8.55
N PHE A 295 -5.71 14.55 -9.28
CA PHE A 295 -5.87 14.74 -10.74
C PHE A 295 -6.33 16.16 -11.07
N GLU A 296 -7.32 16.70 -10.37
CA GLU A 296 -7.73 18.11 -10.53
C GLU A 296 -6.57 19.08 -10.25
N GLY A 297 -5.77 18.77 -9.23
CA GLY A 297 -4.56 19.51 -8.89
C GLY A 297 -3.49 19.45 -9.97
N VAL A 298 -3.34 18.33 -10.67
CA VAL A 298 -2.44 18.22 -11.83
C VAL A 298 -2.90 19.15 -12.95
N VAL A 299 -4.20 19.18 -13.27
CA VAL A 299 -4.76 20.09 -14.29
C VAL A 299 -4.52 21.56 -13.91
N ARG A 300 -4.60 21.90 -12.61
CA ARG A 300 -4.32 23.25 -12.08
C ARG A 300 -2.84 23.55 -11.91
N GLY A 301 -1.94 22.59 -12.13
CA GLY A 301 -0.49 22.74 -11.96
C GLY A 301 0.01 22.74 -10.50
N THR A 302 -0.80 22.28 -9.54
CA THR A 302 -0.46 22.29 -8.10
C THR A 302 0.02 20.94 -7.54
N TYR A 303 -0.15 19.84 -8.28
CA TYR A 303 0.26 18.48 -7.87
C TYR A 303 1.26 17.88 -8.87
N LEU A 304 2.26 18.67 -9.28
CA LEU A 304 3.21 18.24 -10.30
C LEU A 304 4.07 17.06 -9.81
N GLU A 305 4.43 17.01 -8.53
CA GLU A 305 5.22 15.94 -7.92
C GLU A 305 4.59 14.56 -8.18
N PHE A 306 3.26 14.44 -8.08
CA PHE A 306 2.55 13.21 -8.37
C PHE A 306 2.68 12.80 -9.84
N LEU A 307 2.38 13.73 -10.76
CA LEU A 307 2.53 13.49 -12.19
C LEU A 307 3.96 13.07 -12.53
N ARG A 308 4.95 13.74 -11.94
CA ARG A 308 6.37 13.46 -12.18
C ARG A 308 6.81 12.13 -11.60
N CYS A 309 6.37 11.75 -10.40
CA CYS A 309 6.62 10.41 -9.85
C CYS A 309 6.13 9.34 -10.83
N VAL A 310 4.89 9.47 -11.30
CA VAL A 310 4.23 8.53 -12.21
C VAL A 310 4.95 8.47 -13.56
N GLN A 311 5.33 9.62 -14.14
CA GLN A 311 6.10 9.69 -15.39
C GLN A 311 7.50 9.10 -15.26
N CYS A 312 8.23 9.41 -14.19
CA CYS A 312 9.56 8.85 -13.94
C CYS A 312 9.54 7.33 -13.89
N VAL A 313 8.58 6.74 -13.16
CA VAL A 313 8.47 5.27 -13.05
C VAL A 313 8.04 4.65 -14.39
N MET A 314 7.15 5.29 -15.16
CA MET A 314 6.72 4.78 -16.46
C MET A 314 7.79 4.84 -17.55
N HIS A 315 8.69 5.81 -17.50
CA HIS A 315 9.56 6.14 -18.63
C HIS A 315 11.05 6.05 -18.36
N ALA A 316 11.45 5.65 -17.15
CA ALA A 316 12.84 5.41 -16.88
C ALA A 316 13.41 4.32 -17.79
N LYS A 317 14.63 4.54 -18.31
CA LYS A 317 15.39 3.60 -19.17
C LYS A 317 15.65 2.27 -18.46
N ARG A 318 15.79 2.33 -17.14
CA ARG A 318 15.84 1.18 -16.22
C ARG A 318 15.05 1.52 -14.96
N PRO A 319 14.62 0.51 -14.17
CA PRO A 319 14.03 0.76 -12.86
C PRO A 319 14.91 1.67 -11.99
N LEU A 320 14.28 2.64 -11.34
CA LEU A 320 14.92 3.60 -10.42
C LEU A 320 14.86 3.05 -9.00
N ASN A 321 15.83 3.34 -8.14
CA ASN A 321 15.66 3.15 -6.69
C ASN A 321 14.95 4.36 -6.03
N MET A 322 14.64 4.26 -4.73
CA MET A 322 13.93 5.32 -3.96
C MET A 322 14.61 6.68 -4.07
N GLU A 323 15.91 6.72 -3.84
CA GLU A 323 16.70 7.96 -3.87
C GLU A 323 16.80 8.53 -5.30
N GLU A 324 16.96 7.67 -6.30
CA GLU A 324 16.97 8.05 -7.71
C GLU A 324 15.65 8.69 -8.14
N LEU A 325 14.51 8.10 -7.77
CA LEU A 325 13.20 8.68 -8.07
C LEU A 325 13.00 10.02 -7.36
N PHE A 326 13.35 10.11 -6.08
CA PHE A 326 13.27 11.34 -5.31
C PHE A 326 14.02 12.49 -6.00
N PHE A 327 15.27 12.25 -6.39
CA PHE A 327 16.07 13.28 -7.06
C PHE A 327 15.66 13.51 -8.52
N ALA A 328 15.18 12.49 -9.24
CA ALA A 328 14.63 12.66 -10.59
C ALA A 328 13.44 13.63 -10.56
N VAL A 329 12.54 13.48 -9.58
CA VAL A 329 11.37 14.34 -9.43
C VAL A 329 11.78 15.77 -9.04
N LEU A 330 12.59 15.91 -7.99
CA LEU A 330 13.00 17.25 -7.53
C LEU A 330 13.86 18.01 -8.54
N SER A 331 14.58 17.33 -9.42
CA SER A 331 15.46 17.99 -10.41
C SER A 331 14.72 18.49 -11.63
N GLY A 332 13.57 17.90 -11.97
CA GLY A 332 12.77 18.37 -13.10
C GLY A 332 11.74 19.43 -12.71
N LEU A 333 11.51 19.68 -11.43
CA LEU A 333 10.56 20.71 -11.00
C LEU A 333 11.14 22.13 -11.21
N PRO A 334 10.29 23.11 -11.58
CA PRO A 334 10.74 24.46 -11.90
C PRO A 334 11.28 25.22 -10.67
N ASP A 335 10.75 24.95 -9.48
CA ASP A 335 11.27 25.51 -8.24
C ASP A 335 12.48 24.71 -7.73
N ARG A 336 13.67 25.19 -8.10
CA ARG A 336 14.97 24.59 -7.73
C ARG A 336 15.42 24.94 -6.31
N SER A 337 14.74 25.88 -5.65
CA SER A 337 15.22 26.48 -4.38
C SER A 337 15.15 25.53 -3.18
N ASN A 338 14.40 24.44 -3.30
CA ASN A 338 14.10 23.51 -2.21
C ASN A 338 14.82 22.16 -2.29
N GLN A 339 15.82 21.98 -3.18
CA GLN A 339 16.58 20.73 -3.15
C GLN A 339 17.42 20.63 -1.88
N PRO A 340 17.15 19.67 -0.99
CA PRO A 340 17.84 19.61 0.28
C PRO A 340 19.33 19.32 0.06
N SER A 341 20.19 20.00 0.82
CA SER A 341 21.64 19.74 0.84
C SER A 341 21.97 18.43 1.56
N THR A 342 21.10 18.01 2.47
CA THR A 342 21.17 16.77 3.25
C THR A 342 19.80 16.10 3.25
N TRP A 343 19.78 14.79 3.13
CA TRP A 343 18.55 14.00 3.12
C TRP A 343 18.71 12.78 4.01
N THR A 344 17.60 12.28 4.53
CA THR A 344 17.54 11.03 5.28
C THR A 344 16.66 10.01 4.55
N LYS A 345 16.92 8.72 4.75
CA LYS A 345 16.10 7.66 4.15
C LYS A 345 14.60 7.79 4.48
N PRO A 346 14.18 8.13 5.72
CA PRO A 346 12.77 8.33 6.03
C PRO A 346 12.12 9.50 5.29
N GLU A 347 12.87 10.57 5.02
CA GLU A 347 12.36 11.71 4.23
C GLU A 347 12.15 11.33 2.76
N VAL A 348 13.10 10.60 2.18
CA VAL A 348 13.00 10.06 0.81
C VAL A 348 11.82 9.11 0.70
N GLU A 349 11.70 8.17 1.63
CA GLU A 349 10.59 7.22 1.67
C GLU A 349 9.24 7.93 1.81
N LYS A 350 9.13 8.86 2.76
CA LYS A 350 7.93 9.70 2.94
C LYS A 350 7.58 10.43 1.65
N PHE A 351 8.55 11.07 1.00
CA PHE A 351 8.32 11.79 -0.25
C PHE A 351 7.80 10.87 -1.34
N VAL A 352 8.48 9.74 -1.58
CA VAL A 352 8.10 8.80 -2.65
C VAL A 352 6.73 8.19 -2.37
N VAL A 353 6.46 7.73 -1.15
CA VAL A 353 5.16 7.14 -0.79
C VAL A 353 4.05 8.18 -0.89
N THR A 354 4.24 9.39 -0.36
CA THR A 354 3.23 10.46 -0.40
C THR A 354 2.94 10.91 -1.83
N ASN A 355 3.96 11.18 -2.64
CA ASN A 355 3.79 11.73 -3.99
C ASN A 355 3.41 10.67 -5.02
N SER A 356 3.73 9.39 -4.82
CA SER A 356 3.23 8.31 -5.68
C SER A 356 1.79 7.88 -5.36
N ARG A 357 1.22 8.36 -4.25
CA ARG A 357 -0.15 8.07 -3.80
C ARG A 357 -0.46 6.57 -3.65
N GLY A 358 0.57 5.77 -3.35
CA GLY A 358 0.43 4.31 -3.19
C GLY A 358 0.25 3.55 -4.50
N LEU A 359 0.54 4.16 -5.66
CA LEU A 359 0.59 3.48 -6.96
C LEU A 359 1.92 2.77 -7.20
N VAL A 360 2.91 3.06 -6.37
CA VAL A 360 4.30 2.65 -6.53
C VAL A 360 4.78 1.95 -5.25
N GLU A 361 5.64 0.96 -5.40
CA GLU A 361 6.24 0.19 -4.32
C GLU A 361 7.75 -0.01 -4.53
N LEU A 362 8.45 -0.31 -3.44
CA LEU A 362 9.81 -0.79 -3.46
C LEU A 362 9.81 -2.32 -3.57
N ASP A 363 10.43 -2.84 -4.61
CA ASP A 363 10.77 -4.25 -4.71
C ASP A 363 12.06 -4.51 -3.93
N LYS A 364 11.94 -5.18 -2.78
CA LYS A 364 13.10 -5.50 -1.93
C LYS A 364 14.10 -6.43 -2.58
N SER A 365 13.68 -7.27 -3.52
CA SER A 365 14.57 -8.22 -4.18
C SER A 365 15.56 -7.51 -5.11
N SER A 366 15.09 -6.50 -5.84
CA SER A 366 15.89 -5.71 -6.78
C SER A 366 16.37 -4.37 -6.20
N GLY A 367 15.84 -3.93 -5.06
CA GLY A 367 16.04 -2.59 -4.51
C GLY A 367 15.46 -1.47 -5.39
N SER A 368 14.61 -1.83 -6.36
CA SER A 368 14.09 -0.91 -7.37
C SER A 368 12.61 -0.60 -7.14
N ILE A 369 12.20 0.54 -7.66
CA ILE A 369 10.82 1.01 -7.65
C ILE A 369 10.07 0.43 -8.84
N ARG A 370 8.85 -0.02 -8.59
CA ARG A 370 7.89 -0.44 -9.62
C ARG A 370 6.48 -0.03 -9.24
N PHE A 371 5.55 -0.15 -10.19
CA PHE A 371 4.13 -0.02 -9.86
C PHE A 371 3.67 -1.17 -8.96
N ILE A 372 2.67 -0.90 -8.10
CA ILE A 372 2.07 -1.92 -7.22
C ILE A 372 1.54 -3.14 -7.98
N HIS A 373 1.23 -2.96 -9.26
CA HIS A 373 0.83 -3.99 -10.20
C HIS A 373 1.23 -3.62 -11.64
N GLN A 374 1.50 -4.62 -12.48
CA GLN A 374 1.97 -4.43 -13.86
C GLN A 374 0.97 -3.71 -14.78
N THR A 375 -0.31 -3.72 -14.42
CA THR A 375 -1.41 -3.14 -15.23
C THR A 375 -1.66 -1.66 -14.93
N VAL A 376 -1.04 -1.13 -13.87
CA VAL A 376 -1.19 0.27 -13.44
C VAL A 376 -0.84 1.27 -14.56
N PRO A 377 0.25 1.12 -15.33
CA PRO A 377 0.58 2.09 -16.39
C PRO A 377 -0.51 2.24 -17.45
N GLU A 378 -1.12 1.15 -17.88
CA GLU A 378 -2.17 1.16 -18.89
C GLU A 378 -3.44 1.83 -18.37
N ILE A 379 -3.86 1.45 -17.16
CA ILE A 379 -5.05 2.01 -16.51
C ILE A 379 -4.88 3.51 -16.21
N LEU A 380 -3.69 3.93 -15.76
CA LEU A 380 -3.40 5.35 -15.49
C LEU A 380 -3.48 6.22 -16.75
N ARG A 381 -3.10 5.71 -17.93
CA ARG A 381 -3.25 6.46 -19.18
C ARG A 381 -4.71 6.74 -19.48
N GLN A 382 -5.56 5.71 -19.39
CA GLN A 382 -7.01 5.86 -19.57
C GLN A 382 -7.59 6.88 -18.58
N ILE A 383 -7.23 6.78 -17.30
CA ILE A 383 -7.73 7.70 -16.26
C ILE A 383 -7.26 9.13 -16.49
N PHE A 384 -6.00 9.34 -16.87
CA PHE A 384 -5.51 10.67 -17.17
C PHE A 384 -6.33 11.32 -18.29
N GLU A 385 -6.62 10.58 -19.36
CA GLU A 385 -7.46 11.05 -20.46
C GLU A 385 -8.89 11.37 -19.99
N GLU A 386 -9.51 10.48 -19.22
CA GLU A 386 -10.86 10.67 -18.64
C GLU A 386 -10.94 11.91 -17.72
N ASN A 387 -9.83 12.31 -17.10
CA ASN A 387 -9.73 13.48 -16.21
C ASN A 387 -9.17 14.72 -16.92
N GLY A 388 -9.11 14.73 -18.26
CA GLY A 388 -8.66 15.89 -19.05
C GLY A 388 -7.16 16.18 -18.97
N ILE A 389 -6.36 15.22 -18.52
CA ILE A 389 -4.90 15.27 -18.50
C ILE A 389 -4.39 14.58 -19.75
N THR A 390 -3.95 15.35 -20.75
CA THR A 390 -3.31 14.76 -21.94
C THR A 390 -1.97 14.17 -21.55
N TYR A 391 -1.90 12.84 -21.52
CA TYR A 391 -0.65 12.14 -21.29
C TYR A 391 0.24 12.20 -22.53
N ASP A 392 1.30 13.00 -22.46
CA ASP A 392 2.22 13.22 -23.57
C ASP A 392 3.56 12.54 -23.29
N TYR A 393 3.82 11.47 -24.03
CA TYR A 393 5.07 10.70 -23.96
C TYR A 393 6.31 11.59 -24.16
N PHE A 394 6.27 12.51 -25.13
CA PHE A 394 7.42 13.35 -25.45
C PHE A 394 7.70 14.36 -24.35
N LYS A 395 6.66 14.97 -23.78
CA LYS A 395 6.82 15.84 -22.61
C LYS A 395 7.35 15.08 -21.39
N ALA A 396 6.99 13.81 -21.23
CA ALA A 396 7.53 12.99 -20.15
C ALA A 396 9.01 12.63 -20.36
N GLN A 397 9.41 12.31 -21.61
CA GLN A 397 10.82 12.09 -21.96
C GLN A 397 11.65 13.37 -21.81
N GLU A 398 11.11 14.51 -22.26
CA GLU A 398 11.75 15.82 -22.10
C GLU A 398 11.92 16.18 -20.62
N TYR A 399 10.92 15.86 -19.78
CA TYR A 399 11.05 16.01 -18.34
C TYR A 399 12.19 15.15 -17.78
N MET A 400 12.28 13.86 -18.15
CA MET A 400 13.37 12.98 -17.71
C MET A 400 14.75 13.51 -18.15
N ARG A 401 14.85 14.02 -19.39
CA ARG A 401 16.06 14.67 -19.91
C ARG A 401 16.45 15.87 -19.06
N GLN A 402 15.50 16.78 -18.80
CA GLN A 402 15.71 17.97 -17.98
C GLN A 402 16.10 17.61 -16.53
N SER A 403 15.46 16.60 -15.93
CA SER A 403 15.82 16.11 -14.60
C SER A 403 17.28 15.65 -14.55
N CYS A 404 17.74 14.92 -15.57
CA CYS A 404 19.14 14.49 -15.68
C CYS A 404 20.09 15.71 -15.80
N GLU A 405 19.81 16.65 -16.70
CA GLU A 405 20.64 17.85 -16.90
C GLU A 405 20.72 18.72 -15.66
N ASN A 406 19.58 18.99 -15.03
CA ASN A 406 19.49 19.84 -13.86
C ASN A 406 20.24 19.21 -12.69
N TYR A 407 20.16 17.89 -12.52
CA TYR A 407 20.90 17.19 -11.48
C TYR A 407 22.42 17.24 -11.71
N LEU A 408 22.87 17.02 -12.95
CA LEU A 408 24.29 17.06 -13.31
C LEU A 408 24.87 18.48 -13.22
N SER A 409 24.05 19.50 -13.45
CA SER A 409 24.43 20.92 -13.40
C SER A 409 24.46 21.50 -11.98
N ARG A 410 24.17 20.72 -10.94
CA ARG A 410 24.07 21.20 -9.56
C ARG A 410 25.43 21.71 -9.03
N PRO A 411 25.50 22.92 -8.44
CA PRO A 411 26.74 23.44 -7.85
C PRO A 411 27.20 22.54 -6.68
N GLY A 412 28.49 22.20 -6.66
CA GLY A 412 29.05 21.12 -5.84
C GLY A 412 29.89 20.10 -6.62
N SER A 413 29.92 20.27 -7.95
CA SER A 413 30.82 19.68 -8.95
C SER A 413 31.10 18.19 -8.78
N LEU A 414 30.44 17.39 -9.60
CA LEU A 414 30.75 15.98 -9.84
C LEU A 414 32.14 15.79 -10.49
N THR A 415 32.74 16.85 -11.05
CA THR A 415 33.99 16.79 -11.84
C THR A 415 35.25 16.30 -11.10
N PRO A 416 35.46 16.53 -9.78
CA PRO A 416 36.60 15.96 -9.06
C PRO A 416 36.43 14.47 -8.76
N TYR A 417 35.18 13.98 -8.69
CA TYR A 417 34.86 12.66 -8.13
C TYR A 417 34.77 11.56 -9.20
N ILE A 418 34.33 11.89 -10.43
CA ILE A 418 34.14 10.91 -11.52
C ILE A 418 35.47 10.28 -12.01
N LYS A 419 36.62 10.90 -11.72
CA LYS A 419 37.94 10.43 -12.20
C LYS A 419 38.57 9.28 -11.38
N SER A 420 37.97 8.85 -10.27
CA SER A 420 38.54 7.82 -9.39
C SER A 420 37.59 6.63 -9.24
N SER A 421 37.99 5.46 -9.76
CA SER A 421 37.28 4.18 -9.62
C SER A 421 37.09 3.75 -8.16
N THR A 422 37.92 4.27 -7.25
CA THR A 422 37.88 4.02 -5.79
C THR A 422 36.80 4.81 -5.05
N LEU A 423 36.15 5.81 -5.67
CA LEU A 423 35.16 6.68 -5.02
C LEU A 423 33.69 6.32 -5.33
N SER A 424 33.41 5.25 -6.06
CA SER A 424 32.05 4.95 -6.55
C SER A 424 31.01 4.90 -5.41
N GLY A 425 31.30 4.22 -4.30
CA GLY A 425 30.38 4.10 -3.16
C GLY A 425 30.09 5.43 -2.47
N PHE A 426 31.09 6.28 -2.29
CA PHE A 426 30.92 7.61 -1.68
C PHE A 426 30.14 8.55 -2.60
N ILE A 427 30.38 8.47 -3.91
CA ILE A 427 29.63 9.23 -4.92
C ILE A 427 28.17 8.78 -4.93
N HIS A 428 27.89 7.48 -4.88
CA HIS A 428 26.52 6.97 -4.83
C HIS A 428 25.78 7.40 -3.56
N ALA A 429 26.46 7.42 -2.40
CA ALA A 429 25.85 7.88 -1.16
C ALA A 429 25.53 9.39 -1.17
N LYS A 430 26.39 10.20 -1.79
CA LYS A 430 26.24 11.66 -1.82
C LYS A 430 25.41 12.17 -3.00
N PHE A 431 25.43 11.45 -4.12
CA PHE A 431 24.75 11.78 -5.38
C PHE A 431 23.99 10.57 -5.93
N PRO A 432 22.86 10.15 -5.33
CA PRO A 432 22.19 8.90 -5.69
C PRO A 432 21.73 8.81 -7.15
N PHE A 433 21.38 9.95 -7.78
CA PHE A 433 20.85 9.98 -9.14
C PHE A 433 21.91 10.15 -10.25
N VAL A 434 23.19 10.34 -9.89
CA VAL A 434 24.24 10.69 -10.86
C VAL A 434 24.43 9.62 -11.93
N ARG A 435 24.44 8.34 -11.53
CA ARG A 435 24.70 7.24 -12.45
C ARG A 435 23.58 7.09 -13.47
N TYR A 436 22.33 7.13 -12.99
CA TYR A 436 21.18 7.11 -13.88
C TYR A 436 21.24 8.28 -14.87
N ALA A 437 21.50 9.49 -14.37
CA ALA A 437 21.55 10.70 -15.19
C ALA A 437 22.62 10.62 -16.29
N LEU A 438 23.83 10.13 -15.97
CA LEU A 438 24.90 9.95 -16.96
C LEU A 438 24.58 8.87 -18.00
N GLU A 439 24.00 7.73 -17.59
CA GLU A 439 23.74 6.59 -18.47
C GLU A 439 22.48 6.76 -19.35
N SER A 440 21.55 7.64 -18.94
CA SER A 440 20.20 7.72 -19.52
C SER A 440 19.87 9.06 -20.18
N HIS A 441 20.69 10.11 -19.99
CA HIS A 441 20.44 11.43 -20.57
C HIS A 441 20.27 11.39 -22.10
N ASP A 442 21.22 10.77 -22.82
CA ASP A 442 21.16 10.67 -24.29
C ASP A 442 19.91 9.92 -24.78
N HIS A 443 19.51 8.86 -24.07
CA HIS A 443 18.30 8.10 -24.38
C HIS A 443 17.04 8.96 -24.29
N HIS A 444 16.90 9.71 -23.20
CA HIS A 444 15.77 10.63 -23.02
C HIS A 444 15.81 11.79 -24.03
N SER A 445 17.00 12.27 -24.39
CA SER A 445 17.20 13.30 -25.41
C SER A 445 16.72 12.85 -26.80
N GLN A 446 17.10 11.64 -27.21
CA GLN A 446 16.63 11.05 -28.47
C GLN A 446 15.13 10.79 -28.46
N ALA A 447 14.60 10.26 -27.35
CA ALA A 447 13.18 9.96 -27.22
C ALA A 447 12.30 11.22 -27.23
N ALA A 448 12.78 12.34 -26.67
CA ALA A 448 12.08 13.63 -26.68
C ALA A 448 12.08 14.33 -28.06
N THR A 449 13.07 14.04 -28.92
CA THR A 449 13.27 14.75 -30.20
C THR A 449 12.70 14.01 -31.43
N SER A 450 12.33 12.74 -31.30
CA SER A 450 11.94 11.84 -32.40
C SER A 450 10.68 12.21 -33.21
N VAL A 451 10.06 13.38 -32.96
CA VAL A 451 8.97 13.95 -33.78
C VAL A 451 9.40 15.13 -34.66
N LYS A 452 10.54 15.80 -34.39
CA LYS A 452 11.01 16.86 -35.30
C LYS A 452 11.39 16.35 -36.70
N TYR A 453 11.46 15.04 -36.90
CA TYR A 453 11.79 14.40 -38.17
C TYR A 453 10.58 13.92 -39.01
N GLN A 454 9.33 14.10 -38.56
CA GLN A 454 8.14 13.80 -39.39
C GLN A 454 7.44 15.05 -39.97
N GLY A 455 7.98 16.25 -39.77
CA GLY A 455 7.44 17.47 -40.37
C GLY A 455 8.53 18.51 -40.61
N HIS A 456 8.89 18.67 -41.88
CA HIS A 456 9.79 19.68 -42.45
C HIS A 456 11.30 19.54 -42.17
N SER A 457 12.00 19.18 -43.24
CA SER A 457 13.41 19.43 -43.47
C SER A 457 13.73 20.93 -43.42
N THR A 458 14.74 21.32 -42.62
CA THR A 458 15.83 22.27 -42.97
C THR A 458 16.72 22.55 -41.75
N CYS A 459 18.04 22.38 -41.94
CA CYS A 459 19.19 22.92 -41.18
C CYS A 459 19.30 22.64 -39.66
N ASP A 460 20.44 22.32 -39.06
CA ASP A 460 21.84 22.31 -39.50
C ASP A 460 22.59 21.21 -38.73
N LYS A 461 23.60 20.63 -39.40
CA LYS A 461 24.51 19.65 -38.83
C LYS A 461 25.36 20.33 -37.74
N MET A 462 25.08 20.03 -36.47
CA MET A 462 26.14 19.91 -35.47
C MET A 462 26.28 18.43 -35.16
N THR A 463 27.34 17.84 -35.72
CA THR A 463 27.67 16.43 -35.60
C THR A 463 28.00 16.05 -34.17
N ASP A 464 27.38 14.94 -33.74
CA ASP A 464 27.74 14.09 -32.60
C ASP A 464 29.27 13.99 -32.45
N GLY A 465 29.81 14.49 -31.34
CA GLY A 465 31.24 14.39 -31.01
C GLY A 465 31.85 15.61 -30.32
N GLN A 466 31.25 16.80 -30.42
CA GLN A 466 31.87 18.03 -29.89
C GLN A 466 31.49 18.38 -28.43
N LEU A 467 30.39 17.84 -27.89
CA LEU A 467 30.04 18.02 -26.47
C LEU A 467 30.89 17.13 -25.53
N LEU A 468 31.42 16.02 -26.03
CA LEU A 468 32.31 15.12 -25.26
C LEU A 468 33.76 15.64 -25.18
N VAL A 469 34.25 16.40 -26.17
CA VAL A 469 35.64 16.88 -26.20
C VAL A 469 35.84 18.18 -25.41
N ALA A 470 34.80 19.03 -25.32
CA ALA A 470 34.84 20.26 -24.52
C ALA A 470 34.92 19.99 -22.99
N TRP A 471 34.52 18.80 -22.53
CA TRP A 471 34.61 18.42 -21.12
C TRP A 471 35.94 17.73 -20.74
N TYR A 472 36.68 17.20 -21.71
CA TYR A 472 37.96 16.51 -21.49
C TYR A 472 39.18 17.43 -21.58
N SER A 473 39.10 18.53 -22.30
CA SER A 473 40.19 19.51 -22.40
C SER A 473 39.91 20.71 -21.50
N GLY A 474 40.52 20.71 -20.31
CA GLY A 474 40.48 21.84 -19.39
C GLY A 474 41.19 23.07 -19.97
N GLN A 475 40.53 23.78 -20.89
CA GLN A 475 40.92 25.11 -21.32
C GLN A 475 39.74 26.05 -21.14
N THR A 476 39.76 26.75 -20.01
CA THR A 476 39.34 28.13 -19.94
C THR A 476 39.95 28.90 -21.10
N HIS A 477 39.15 29.42 -22.02
CA HIS A 477 39.25 30.82 -22.46
C HIS A 477 38.00 31.20 -23.28
N LEU A 478 37.24 32.11 -22.67
CA LEU A 478 36.25 32.96 -23.34
C LEU A 478 36.88 33.70 -24.53
N LYS A 479 36.11 33.82 -25.62
CA LYS A 479 35.72 35.12 -26.17
C LYS A 479 34.29 35.06 -26.66
#